data_AF-A7TBR6-F1
#
_entry.id   AF-A7TBR6-F1
#
_cell.length_a   1.000
_cell.length_b   1.000
_cell.length_c   1.000
_cell.angle_alpha   90.00
_cell.angle_beta   90.00
_cell.angle_gamma   90.00
#
_symmetry.space_group_name_H-M   'P 1'
#
loop_
_entity.id
_entity.type
_entity.pdbx_description
1 polymer ?
#
loop_
_entity_poly.entity_id
_entity_poly.type
_entity_poly.pdbx_seq_one_letter_code
_entity_poly.pdbx_strand_id
1 'polypeptide(L)'
;LGIIGKNGAGKSTLLKILSKVTAPTTGIIKSRGRIASLLEVGTGFNPELTGRENIYLNGAILGMTKKEITSKLEEIIEFSGCERYIDTPTKRYSSGMTVRLAFAVA
;
A
#
# COMPACT_ATOMS: atom_id res chain seq x y z
N LEU A 1 1.41 14.76 -11.95
CA LEU A 1 2.84 14.99 -12.29
C LEU A 1 3.42 13.66 -12.77
N GLY A 2 3.93 13.58 -14.00
CA GLY A 2 4.63 12.39 -14.48
C GLY A 2 6.14 12.60 -14.41
N ILE A 3 6.88 11.62 -13.87
CA ILE A 3 8.36 11.65 -13.82
C ILE A 3 8.89 10.66 -14.84
N ILE A 4 9.45 11.14 -15.95
CA ILE A 4 9.91 10.33 -17.08
C ILE A 4 11.41 10.60 -17.31
N GLY A 5 12.16 9.55 -17.65
CA GLY A 5 13.60 9.64 -17.91
C GLY A 5 14.20 8.26 -18.16
N LYS A 6 15.46 8.20 -18.63
CA LYS A 6 16.17 6.94 -18.90
C LYS A 6 16.35 6.08 -17.64
N ASN A 7 16.68 4.81 -17.81
CA ASN A 7 17.11 3.95 -16.70
C ASN A 7 18.37 4.56 -16.04
N GLY A 8 18.46 4.50 -14.71
CA GLY A 8 19.54 5.14 -13.96
C GLY A 8 19.37 6.64 -13.70
N ALA A 9 18.34 7.31 -14.24
CA ALA A 9 18.10 8.75 -14.02
C ALA A 9 17.63 9.12 -12.58
N GLY A 10 17.67 8.18 -11.62
CA GLY A 10 17.31 8.44 -10.22
C GLY A 10 15.81 8.45 -9.91
N LYS A 11 14.93 8.10 -10.84
CA LYS A 11 13.45 8.09 -10.64
C LYS A 11 13.02 7.31 -9.39
N SER A 12 13.52 6.08 -9.24
CA SER A 12 13.20 5.24 -8.07
C SER A 12 13.76 5.80 -6.77
N THR A 13 14.95 6.40 -6.80
CA THR A 13 15.56 7.06 -5.65
C THR A 13 14.72 8.27 -5.21
N LEU A 14 14.28 9.10 -6.16
CA LEU A 14 13.41 10.23 -5.91
C LEU A 14 12.08 9.78 -5.28
N LEU A 15 11.44 8.74 -5.82
CA LEU A 15 10.19 8.22 -5.26
C LEU A 15 10.38 7.68 -3.83
N LYS A 16 11.45 6.93 -3.56
CA LYS A 16 11.79 6.45 -2.20
C LYS A 16 12.03 7.58 -1.20
N ILE A 17 12.67 8.65 -1.67
CA ILE A 17 12.94 9.84 -0.87
C ILE A 17 11.63 10.59 -0.56
N LEU A 18 10.75 10.75 -1.55
CA LEU A 18 9.43 11.38 -1.37
C LEU A 18 8.50 10.55 -0.47
N SER A 19 8.58 9.22 -0.55
CA SER A 19 7.83 8.30 0.33
C SER A 19 8.48 8.10 1.71
N LYS A 20 9.60 8.79 1.99
CA LYS A 20 10.35 8.70 3.26
C LYS A 20 10.95 7.31 3.57
N VAL A 21 11.07 6.45 2.57
CA VAL A 21 11.77 5.16 2.67
C VAL A 21 13.28 5.35 2.78
N THR A 22 13.80 6.44 2.22
CA THR A 22 15.23 6.81 2.31
C THR A 22 15.37 8.29 2.58
N ALA A 23 16.22 8.68 3.53
CA ALA A 23 16.50 10.09 3.80
C ALA A 23 17.40 10.70 2.72
N PRO A 24 17.23 11.98 2.35
CA PRO A 24 18.19 12.66 1.48
C PRO A 24 19.52 12.82 2.22
N THR A 25 20.64 12.66 1.51
CA THR A 25 21.98 12.92 2.08
C THR A 25 22.17 14.40 2.43
N THR A 26 21.56 15.30 1.65
CA THR A 26 21.60 16.75 1.85
C THR A 26 20.27 17.38 1.45
N GLY A 27 19.88 18.50 2.08
CA GLY A 27 18.65 19.23 1.77
C GLY A 27 17.45 18.80 2.63
N ILE A 28 16.28 19.37 2.36
CA ILE A 28 15.05 19.16 3.16
C ILE A 28 13.87 18.91 2.24
N ILE A 29 13.00 17.97 2.63
CA ILE A 29 11.72 17.69 1.98
C ILE A 29 10.59 18.07 2.92
N LYS A 30 9.65 18.87 2.43
CA LYS A 30 8.44 19.27 3.16
C LYS A 30 7.23 18.78 2.38
N SER A 31 6.37 18.00 3.03
CA SER A 31 5.08 17.57 2.50
C SER A 31 3.96 17.96 3.45
N ARG A 32 2.77 18.27 2.91
CA ARG A 32 1.53 18.43 3.69
C ARG A 32 0.65 17.22 3.39
N GLY A 33 0.35 16.42 4.41
CA GLY A 33 -0.41 15.17 4.28
C GLY A 33 0.47 13.91 4.22
N ARG A 34 -0.18 12.74 4.07
CA ARG A 34 0.45 11.42 3.93
C ARG A 34 0.82 11.17 2.47
N ILE A 35 2.05 10.74 2.21
CA ILE A 35 2.48 10.28 0.89
C ILE A 35 2.57 8.77 0.95
N ALA A 36 1.64 8.08 0.29
CA ALA A 36 1.70 6.64 0.09
C ALA A 36 2.39 6.35 -1.26
N SER A 37 3.30 5.38 -1.28
CA SER A 37 3.94 4.95 -2.52
C SER A 37 3.22 3.75 -3.09
N LEU A 38 2.71 3.86 -4.33
CA LEU A 38 2.18 2.70 -5.07
C LEU A 38 3.24 1.60 -5.29
N LEU A 39 4.54 1.92 -5.13
CA LEU A 39 5.63 0.93 -5.22
C LEU A 39 5.60 -0.11 -4.09
N GLU A 40 4.86 0.15 -3.00
CA GLU A 40 4.72 -0.73 -1.84
C GLU A 40 3.37 -1.50 -1.82
N VAL A 41 2.58 -1.36 -2.88
CA VAL A 41 1.29 -2.04 -3.00
C VAL A 41 1.54 -3.55 -3.09
N GLY A 42 1.33 -4.24 -1.97
CA GLY A 42 1.53 -5.68 -1.81
C GLY A 42 2.77 -6.07 -1.00
N THR A 43 3.70 -5.16 -0.68
CA THR A 43 4.93 -5.50 0.09
C THR A 43 4.69 -5.63 1.60
N GLY A 44 3.55 -5.18 2.09
CA GLY A 44 3.12 -5.31 3.49
C GLY A 44 2.19 -6.50 3.76
N PHE A 45 1.91 -7.34 2.77
CA PHE A 45 1.03 -8.49 2.96
C PHE A 45 1.75 -9.62 3.66
N ASN A 46 1.10 -10.18 4.69
CA ASN A 46 1.50 -11.42 5.32
C ASN A 46 0.67 -12.59 4.71
N PRO A 47 1.29 -13.54 3.99
CA PRO A 47 0.61 -14.65 3.33
C PRO A 47 -0.17 -15.57 4.28
N GLU A 48 0.23 -15.65 5.54
CA GLU A 48 -0.42 -16.48 6.55
C GLU A 48 -1.67 -15.82 7.15
N LEU A 49 -1.78 -14.50 7.03
CA LEU A 49 -2.95 -13.75 7.49
C LEU A 49 -4.05 -13.74 6.43
N THR A 50 -5.29 -13.62 6.90
CA THR A 50 -6.48 -13.42 6.06
C THR A 50 -6.43 -12.10 5.30
N GLY A 51 -7.26 -11.97 4.26
CA GLY A 51 -7.43 -10.69 3.56
C GLY A 51 -7.84 -9.57 4.52
N ARG A 52 -8.79 -9.84 5.42
CA ARG A 52 -9.26 -8.87 6.44
C ARG A 52 -8.12 -8.39 7.34
N GLU A 53 -7.32 -9.30 7.88
CA GLU A 53 -6.17 -8.95 8.72
C GLU A 53 -5.11 -8.16 7.94
N ASN A 54 -4.90 -8.51 6.67
CA ASN A 54 -4.01 -7.77 5.79
C ASN A 54 -4.52 -6.36 5.49
N ILE A 55 -5.85 -6.12 5.41
CA ILE A 55 -6.40 -4.75 5.34
C ILE A 55 -5.97 -3.93 6.55
N TYR A 56 -6.07 -4.50 7.77
CA TYR A 56 -5.65 -3.79 8.98
C TYR A 56 -4.14 -3.55 9.02
N LEU A 57 -3.35 -4.56 8.67
CA LEU A 57 -1.89 -4.45 8.64
C LEU A 57 -1.42 -3.39 7.65
N ASN A 58 -1.91 -3.44 6.41
CA ASN A 58 -1.51 -2.50 5.36
C ASN A 58 -2.08 -1.09 5.62
N GLY A 59 -3.31 -0.97 6.09
CA GLY A 59 -3.88 0.33 6.49
C GLY A 59 -3.05 1.00 7.58
N ALA A 60 -2.56 0.24 8.57
CA ALA A 60 -1.69 0.76 9.60
C ALA A 60 -0.30 1.18 9.06
N ILE A 61 0.29 0.41 8.14
CA ILE A 61 1.54 0.78 7.45
C ILE A 61 1.37 2.09 6.67
N LEU A 62 0.20 2.31 6.05
CA LEU A 62 -0.16 3.55 5.37
C LEU A 62 -0.50 4.71 6.35
N GLY A 63 -0.41 4.46 7.66
CA GLY A 63 -0.59 5.44 8.71
C GLY A 63 -2.05 5.66 9.12
N MET A 64 -2.99 4.81 8.70
CA MET A 64 -4.38 4.86 9.15
C MET A 64 -4.50 4.34 10.58
N THR A 65 -5.36 4.99 11.36
CA THR A 65 -5.80 4.51 12.66
C THR A 65 -6.74 3.32 12.50
N LYS A 66 -6.81 2.45 13.50
CA LYS A 66 -7.75 1.32 13.51
C LYS A 66 -9.20 1.77 13.24
N LYS A 67 -9.61 2.93 13.78
CA LYS A 67 -10.95 3.49 13.57
C LYS A 67 -11.19 3.89 12.11
N GLU A 68 -10.22 4.54 11.47
CA GLU A 68 -10.30 4.88 10.04
C GLU A 68 -10.42 3.61 9.17
N ILE A 69 -9.61 2.59 9.46
CA ILE A 69 -9.65 1.31 8.73
C ILE A 69 -11.02 0.65 8.90
N THR A 70 -11.51 0.51 10.14
CA THR A 70 -12.81 -0.11 10.42
C THR A 70 -13.95 0.64 9.72
N SER A 71 -13.92 1.97 9.67
CA SER A 71 -14.95 2.76 8.98
C SER A 71 -14.98 2.57 7.45
N LYS A 72 -13.87 2.13 6.86
CA LYS A 72 -13.72 1.91 5.40
C LYS A 72 -13.70 0.44 5.02
N LEU A 73 -13.80 -0.47 5.99
CA LEU A 73 -13.52 -1.89 5.79
C LEU A 73 -14.40 -2.50 4.69
N GLU A 74 -15.71 -2.27 4.75
CA GLU A 74 -16.65 -2.81 3.74
C GLU A 74 -16.38 -2.22 2.34
N GLU A 75 -16.10 -0.91 2.24
CA GLU A 75 -15.75 -0.26 0.96
C GLU A 75 -14.48 -0.85 0.34
N ILE A 76 -13.45 -1.10 1.16
CA ILE A 76 -12.20 -1.75 0.72
C ILE A 76 -12.48 -3.17 0.21
N ILE A 77 -13.30 -3.93 0.94
CA ILE A 77 -13.63 -5.31 0.60
C ILE A 77 -14.39 -5.36 -0.74
N GLU A 78 -15.41 -4.52 -0.89
CA GLU A 78 -16.22 -4.40 -2.11
C GLU A 78 -15.37 -3.96 -3.31
N PHE A 79 -14.56 -2.91 -3.15
CA PHE A 79 -13.72 -2.40 -4.23
C PHE A 79 -12.65 -3.41 -4.69
N SER A 80 -12.16 -4.25 -3.77
CA SER A 80 -11.21 -5.32 -4.12
C SER A 80 -11.82 -6.49 -4.91
N GLY A 81 -13.14 -6.66 -4.84
CA GLY A 81 -13.85 -7.82 -5.38
C GLY A 81 -13.39 -9.16 -4.76
N CYS A 82 -13.00 -9.14 -3.48
CA CYS A 82 -12.47 -10.30 -2.75
C CYS A 82 -13.38 -10.76 -1.60
N GLU A 83 -14.65 -10.33 -1.58
CA GLU A 83 -15.65 -10.55 -0.51
C GLU A 83 -15.69 -12.01 -0.08
N ARG A 84 -15.80 -12.94 -1.06
CA ARG A 84 -15.92 -14.38 -0.80
C ARG A 84 -14.69 -15.00 -0.14
N TYR A 85 -13.53 -14.36 -0.27
CA TYR A 85 -12.25 -14.88 0.20
C TYR A 85 -11.63 -14.01 1.29
N ILE A 86 -12.35 -13.01 1.80
CA ILE A 86 -11.76 -12.01 2.69
C ILE A 86 -11.21 -12.61 3.98
N ASP A 87 -11.85 -13.66 4.49
CA ASP A 87 -11.42 -14.40 5.68
C ASP A 87 -10.56 -15.63 5.34
N THR A 88 -10.06 -15.74 4.10
CA THR A 88 -9.11 -16.76 3.65
C THR A 88 -7.67 -16.23 3.71
N PRO A 89 -6.68 -17.02 4.16
CA PRO A 89 -5.27 -16.64 4.11
C PRO A 89 -4.82 -16.21 2.70
N THR A 90 -4.11 -15.09 2.62
CA THR A 90 -3.74 -14.46 1.34
C THR A 90 -2.75 -15.29 0.52
N LYS A 91 -2.06 -16.28 1.10
CA LYS A 91 -1.31 -17.30 0.34
C LYS A 91 -2.16 -18.11 -0.64
N ARG A 92 -3.49 -18.14 -0.46
CA ARG A 92 -4.44 -18.81 -1.37
C ARG A 92 -4.99 -17.87 -2.44
N TYR A 93 -4.63 -16.58 -2.41
CA TYR A 93 -5.09 -15.61 -3.38
C TYR A 93 -4.33 -15.80 -4.69
N SER A 94 -5.03 -15.56 -5.80
CA SER A 94 -4.31 -15.34 -7.06
C SER A 94 -3.49 -14.06 -6.98
N SER A 95 -2.44 -13.95 -7.79
CA SER A 95 -1.65 -12.71 -7.90
C SER A 95 -2.52 -11.48 -8.17
N GLY A 96 -3.55 -11.61 -9.00
CA GLY A 96 -4.50 -10.55 -9.29
C GLY A 96 -5.35 -10.14 -8.08
N MET A 97 -5.79 -11.09 -7.25
CA MET A 97 -6.53 -10.77 -6.01
C MET A 97 -5.66 -10.01 -5.02
N THR A 98 -4.40 -10.41 -4.85
CA THR A 98 -3.45 -9.70 -3.98
C THR A 98 -3.25 -8.26 -4.44
N VAL A 99 -3.06 -8.03 -5.75
CA VAL A 99 -2.91 -6.68 -6.30
C VAL A 99 -4.18 -5.84 -6.11
N ARG A 100 -5.36 -6.41 -6.38
CA ARG A 100 -6.63 -5.69 -6.19
C ARG A 100 -6.88 -5.31 -4.74
N LEU A 101 -6.64 -6.23 -3.80
CA LEU A 101 -6.81 -5.94 -2.37
C LEU A 101 -5.78 -4.91 -1.88
N ALA A 102 -4.52 -5.02 -2.30
CA ALA A 102 -3.50 -4.04 -1.96
C ALA A 102 -3.82 -2.65 -2.52
N PHE A 103 -4.38 -2.57 -3.74
CA PHE A 103 -4.82 -1.32 -4.34
C PHE A 103 -6.06 -0.74 -3.67
N ALA A 104 -6.99 -1.58 -3.20
CA ALA A 104 -8.18 -1.15 -2.48
C ALA A 104 -7.88 -0.52 -1.11
N VAL A 105 -6.78 -0.95 -0.47
CA VAL A 105 -6.35 -0.42 0.84
C VAL A 105 -5.59 0.90 0.72
N ALA A 106 -4.96 1.17 -0.43
CA ALA A 106 -4.10 2.33 -0.68
C ALA A 106 -4.88 3.60 -1.06
#